data_AF-A0A960PSN5-F1
#
_entry.id   AF-A0A960PSN5-F1
#
_cell.length_a   1.000
_cell.length_b   1.000
_cell.length_c   1.000
_cell.angle_alpha   90.00
_cell.angle_beta   90.00
_cell.angle_gamma   90.00
#
_symmetry.space_group_name_H-M   'P 1'
#
loop_
_entity.id
_entity.type
_entity.pdbx_description
1 polymer ?
#
loop_
_entity_poly.entity_id
_entity_poly.type
_entity_poly.pdbx_seq_one_letter_code
_entity_poly.pdbx_strand_id
1 'polypeptide(L)'
;MSEPKMYKVIFHDRGKVFEIFARQVSHSALIGFVEVEELVFGETSRLVVDPSEERLQREFEGVRRTFIPIHSVVRIDEVQKQG
;
A
#
# COMPACT_ATOMS: atom_id res chain seq x y z
N MET A 1 -2.26 23.73 -8.42
CA MET A 1 -2.77 22.78 -7.42
C MET A 1 -1.74 21.67 -7.33
N SER A 2 -1.24 21.34 -6.13
CA SER A 2 -0.26 20.24 -6.00
C SER A 2 -0.91 18.92 -6.40
N GLU A 3 -0.21 18.09 -7.16
CA GLU A 3 -0.69 16.76 -7.50
C GLU A 3 -0.92 15.94 -6.22
N PRO A 4 -2.02 15.16 -6.13
CA PRO A 4 -2.28 14.34 -4.97
C PRO A 4 -1.19 13.28 -4.87
N LYS A 5 -0.45 13.30 -3.75
CA LYS A 5 0.64 12.37 -3.50
C LYS A 5 0.16 10.92 -3.59
N MET A 6 1.02 10.07 -4.11
CA MET A 6 0.81 8.62 -4.15
C MET A 6 2.10 7.96 -3.71
N TYR A 7 1.98 6.95 -2.86
CA TYR A 7 3.09 6.17 -2.38
C TYR A 7 2.92 4.73 -2.83
N LYS A 8 4.00 4.15 -3.36
CA LYS A 8 4.13 2.71 -3.58
C LYS A 8 4.92 2.13 -2.41
N VAL A 9 4.30 1.23 -1.66
CA VAL A 9 4.90 0.59 -0.48
C VAL A 9 5.10 -0.89 -0.77
N ILE A 10 6.35 -1.34 -0.69
CA ILE A 10 6.75 -2.74 -0.88
C ILE A 10 7.23 -3.29 0.46
N PHE A 11 6.68 -4.41 0.91
CA PHE A 11 7.02 -5.00 2.22
C PHE A 11 6.85 -6.52 2.22
N HIS A 12 7.49 -7.17 3.19
CA HIS A 12 7.32 -8.59 3.46
C HIS A 12 6.22 -8.84 4.49
N ASP A 13 5.33 -9.79 4.22
CA ASP A 13 4.44 -10.38 5.22
C ASP A 13 4.25 -11.89 4.98
N ARG A 14 4.40 -12.69 6.04
CA ARG A 14 4.28 -14.17 6.02
C ARG A 14 4.94 -14.88 4.83
N GLY A 15 6.16 -14.45 4.48
CA GLY A 15 6.95 -15.03 3.39
C GLY A 15 6.52 -14.59 1.98
N LYS A 16 5.63 -13.60 1.88
CA LYS A 16 5.21 -12.99 0.62
C LYS A 16 5.69 -11.55 0.55
N VAL A 17 5.88 -11.05 -0.67
CA VAL A 17 6.14 -9.64 -0.95
C VAL A 17 4.81 -9.02 -1.36
N PHE A 18 4.42 -7.98 -0.64
CA PHE A 18 3.24 -7.18 -0.92
C PHE A 18 3.66 -5.87 -1.56
N GLU A 19 2.86 -5.43 -2.53
CA GLU A 19 2.95 -4.12 -3.16
C GLU A 19 1.59 -3.45 -3.04
N ILE A 20 1.54 -2.30 -2.36
CA ILE A 20 0.32 -1.53 -2.16
C ILE A 20 0.54 -0.07 -2.53
N PHE A 21 -0.53 0.60 -2.93
CA PHE A 21 -0.55 2.04 -3.16
C PHE A 21 -1.35 2.75 -2.07
N ALA A 22 -0.91 3.94 -1.68
CA ALA A 22 -1.53 4.71 -0.61
C ALA A 22 -1.38 6.21 -0.84
N ARG A 23 -2.28 7.02 -0.28
CA ARG A 23 -2.15 8.49 -0.35
C ARG A 23 -1.32 9.08 0.78
N GLN A 24 -1.20 8.37 1.90
CA GLN A 24 -0.49 8.85 3.07
C GLN A 24 0.43 7.77 3.63
N VAL A 25 1.67 8.17 3.91
CA VAL A 25 2.67 7.39 4.61
C VAL A 25 3.33 8.28 5.65
N SER A 26 3.38 7.84 6.90
CA SER A 26 3.91 8.62 8.01
C SER A 26 4.61 7.75 9.05
N HIS A 27 5.33 8.39 9.97
CA HIS A 27 5.80 7.72 11.18
C HIS A 27 4.60 7.41 12.07
N SER A 28 4.47 6.14 12.47
CA SER A 28 3.40 5.71 13.37
C SER A 28 3.61 6.23 14.79
N ALA A 29 2.51 6.41 15.53
CA ALA A 29 2.54 6.52 16.99
C ALA A 29 3.05 5.24 17.67
N LEU A 30 3.08 4.10 16.96
CA LEU A 30 3.68 2.85 17.40
C LEU A 30 5.16 2.82 17.02
N ILE A 31 6.01 2.68 18.02
CA ILE A 31 7.46 2.59 17.84
C ILE A 31 7.79 1.40 16.93
N GLY A 32 8.57 1.65 15.88
CA GLY A 32 9.04 0.61 14.97
C GLY A 32 8.08 0.31 13.81
N PHE A 33 7.03 1.11 13.60
CA PHE A 33 6.06 0.94 12.52
C PHE A 33 5.99 2.16 11.59
N VAL A 34 5.72 1.88 10.32
CA VAL A 34 5.27 2.86 9.33
C VAL A 34 3.75 2.78 9.26
N GLU A 35 3.09 3.93 9.36
CA GLU A 35 1.64 4.05 9.21
C GLU A 35 1.33 4.39 7.75
N VAL A 36 0.47 3.58 7.13
CA VAL A 36 0.02 3.73 5.74
C VAL A 36 -1.51 3.86 5.75
N GLU A 37 -2.02 4.97 5.23
CA GLU A 37 -3.45 5.31 5.23
C GLU A 37 -3.94 5.60 3.81
N GLU A 38 -5.27 5.55 3.64
CA GLU A 38 -5.93 5.82 2.37
C GLU A 38 -5.38 4.92 1.25
N LEU A 39 -5.44 3.60 1.48
CA LEU A 39 -5.04 2.59 0.52
C LEU A 39 -5.80 2.78 -0.80
N VAL A 40 -5.06 2.79 -1.89
CA VAL A 40 -5.56 2.92 -3.24
C VAL A 40 -5.46 1.55 -3.90
N PHE A 41 -6.62 0.99 -4.24
CA PHE A 41 -6.74 -0.20 -5.08
C PHE A 41 -7.12 0.27 -6.48
N GLY A 42 -6.55 -0.35 -7.52
CA GLY A 42 -6.70 0.12 -8.89
C GLY A 42 -8.15 0.10 -9.36
N GLU A 43 -8.56 1.15 -10.08
CA GLU A 43 -9.77 1.15 -10.94
C GLU A 43 -9.46 0.67 -12.38
N THR A 44 -8.40 -0.13 -12.57
CA THR A 44 -7.98 -0.51 -13.93
C THR A 44 -8.90 -1.58 -14.52
N SER A 45 -9.96 -1.11 -15.19
CA SER A 45 -10.49 -1.65 -16.44
C SER A 45 -10.58 -3.19 -16.52
N ARG A 46 -11.62 -3.77 -15.91
CA ARG A 46 -12.60 -4.74 -16.46
C ARG A 46 -12.20 -5.87 -17.44
N LEU A 47 -10.93 -6.17 -17.72
CA LEU A 47 -10.56 -7.16 -18.74
C LEU A 47 -9.57 -8.23 -18.29
N VAL A 48 -8.68 -7.97 -17.31
CA VAL A 48 -7.91 -9.02 -16.63
C VAL A 48 -7.55 -8.54 -15.22
N VAL A 49 -8.19 -9.08 -14.19
CA VAL A 49 -7.78 -8.83 -12.79
C VAL A 49 -6.77 -9.90 -12.40
N ASP A 50 -5.60 -9.50 -11.88
CA ASP A 50 -4.64 -10.44 -11.31
C ASP A 50 -5.24 -11.04 -10.01
N PRO A 51 -5.27 -12.38 -9.84
CA PRO A 51 -5.75 -13.01 -8.60
C PRO A 51 -5.07 -12.47 -7.32
N SER A 52 -3.85 -11.95 -7.45
CA SER A 52 -3.08 -11.34 -6.37
C SER A 52 -3.65 -9.98 -5.93
N GLU A 53 -4.19 -9.20 -6.87
CA GLU A 53 -4.82 -7.90 -6.58
C GLU A 53 -6.19 -8.08 -5.92
N GLU A 54 -7.02 -9.03 -6.39
CA GLU A 54 -8.28 -9.35 -5.69
C GLU A 54 -8.03 -9.83 -4.26
N ARG A 55 -6.99 -10.65 -4.07
CA ARG A 55 -6.61 -11.13 -2.75
C ARG A 55 -6.19 -9.98 -1.85
N LEU A 56 -5.36 -9.07 -2.36
CA LEU A 56 -4.96 -7.84 -1.67
C LEU A 56 -6.18 -7.01 -1.26
N GLN A 57 -7.09 -6.76 -2.21
CA GLN A 57 -8.29 -5.98 -1.95
C GLN A 57 -9.17 -6.62 -0.87
N ARG A 58 -9.35 -7.95 -0.89
CA ARG A 58 -10.08 -8.69 0.16
C ARG A 58 -9.35 -8.67 1.51
N GLU A 59 -8.03 -8.81 1.51
CA GLU A 59 -7.22 -8.84 2.73
C GLU A 59 -7.22 -7.48 3.45
N PHE A 60 -7.30 -6.40 2.69
CA PHE A 60 -7.36 -5.03 3.19
C PHE A 60 -8.77 -4.42 3.13
N GLU A 61 -9.80 -5.22 2.87
CA GLU A 61 -11.18 -4.76 2.82
C GLU A 61 -11.60 -4.20 4.19
N GLY A 62 -12.06 -2.95 4.23
CA GLY A 62 -12.42 -2.26 5.46
C GLY A 62 -11.24 -1.78 6.33
N VAL A 63 -9.99 -2.00 5.89
CA VAL A 63 -8.80 -1.50 6.59
C VAL A 63 -8.60 -0.02 6.25
N ARG A 64 -8.72 0.84 7.27
CA ARG A 64 -8.51 2.30 7.12
C ARG A 64 -7.03 2.71 7.13
N ARG A 65 -6.25 2.01 7.94
CA ARG A 65 -4.82 2.25 8.16
C ARG A 65 -4.13 0.92 8.43
N THR A 66 -2.93 0.74 7.91
CA THR A 66 -2.09 -0.43 8.20
C THR A 66 -0.76 0.02 8.82
N PHE A 67 -0.28 -0.78 9.77
CA PHE A 67 0.98 -0.54 10.46
C PHE A 67 1.97 -1.61 10.03
N ILE A 68 2.97 -1.22 9.27
CA ILE A 68 3.97 -2.14 8.72
C ILE A 68 5.24 -2.00 9.56
N PRO A 69 5.78 -3.08 10.15
CA PRO A 69 7.04 -3.02 10.86
C PRO A 69 8.15 -2.50 9.95
N ILE A 70 8.99 -1.57 10.44
CA ILE A 70 10.05 -0.94 9.63
C ILE A 70 10.99 -1.99 9.03
N HIS A 71 11.30 -3.06 9.77
CA HIS A 71 12.18 -4.14 9.30
C HIS A 71 11.54 -5.01 8.20
N SER A 72 10.22 -4.96 8.04
CA SER A 72 9.50 -5.66 6.97
C SER A 72 9.41 -4.83 5.70
N VAL A 73 9.61 -3.50 5.77
CA VAL A 73 9.55 -2.61 4.62
C VAL A 73 10.77 -2.85 3.72
N VAL A 74 10.51 -3.13 2.44
CA VAL A 74 11.54 -3.22 1.40
C VAL A 74 11.81 -1.84 0.83
N ARG A 75 10.76 -1.10 0.44
CA ARG A 75 10.88 0.24 -0.16
C ARG A 75 9.59 1.05 -0.07
N ILE A 76 9.72 2.36 0.01
CA ILE A 76 8.61 3.32 -0.10
C ILE A 76 9.02 4.37 -1.14
N ASP A 77 8.27 4.45 -2.24
CA ASP A 77 8.50 5.40 -3.32
C ASP A 77 7.33 6.40 -3.39
N GLU A 78 7.61 7.71 -3.47
CA GLU A 78 6.60 8.71 -3.85
C GLU A 78 6.52 8.74 -5.38
N VAL A 79 5.36 8.39 -5.95
CA VAL A 79 5.15 8.20 -7.38
C VAL A 79 4.04 9.12 -7.91
N GLN A 80 4.09 9.47 -9.19
CA GLN A 80 3.04 10.31 -9.80
C GLN A 80 1.76 9.52 -10.13
N LYS A 81 1.87 8.24 -10.50
CA LYS A 81 0.75 7.40 -10.95
C LYS A 81 1.00 5.92 -10.61
N GLN A 82 -0.08 5.15 -10.47
CA GLN A 82 -0.03 3.69 -10.52
C GLN A 82 0.40 3.32 -11.95
N GLY A 83 1.50 2.58 -12.08
CA GLY A 83 2.14 2.25 -13.37
C GLY A 83 1.27 1.34 -14.25
#